data_AF-A0A357ZFJ8-F1
#
_entry.id   AF-A0A357ZFJ8-F1
#
_cell.length_a   1.000
_cell.length_b   1.000
_cell.length_c   1.000
_cell.angle_alpha   90.00
_cell.angle_beta   90.00
_cell.angle_gamma   90.00
#
_symmetry.space_group_name_H-M   'P 1'
#
loop_
_entity.id
_entity.type
_entity.pdbx_description
1 polymer ?
#
loop_
_entity_poly.entity_id
_entity_poly.type
_entity_poly.pdbx_seq_one_letter_code
_entity_poly.pdbx_strand_id
1 'polypeptide(L)'
;MGPGTPDAPPWETLYRDGGKVLFGQPTFDMKKLFTEQGYKVGAATHQFEDHIGFELLYVALRYAEHGGELSNTTAREITGFIYKHPLSFLERMQNKAEESCRVKPGAPGYYPALLALTRAILLLEV
;
A
#
# COMPACT_ATOMS: atom_id res chain seq x y z
N MET A 1 8.23 13.01 -2.70
CA MET A 1 9.11 14.02 -2.07
C MET A 1 8.85 15.36 -2.72
N GLY A 2 8.48 16.36 -1.91
CA GLY A 2 8.13 17.72 -2.34
C GLY A 2 7.38 18.43 -1.20
N PRO A 3 7.35 19.77 -1.17
CA PRO A 3 6.73 20.52 -0.08
C PRO A 3 5.18 20.42 -0.06
N GLY A 4 4.58 19.95 -1.16
CA GLY A 4 3.14 19.77 -1.29
C GLY A 4 2.69 18.31 -1.22
N THR A 5 1.37 18.10 -1.23
CA THR A 5 0.77 16.77 -1.36
C THR A 5 1.26 16.12 -2.65
N PRO A 6 1.79 14.88 -2.62
CA PRO A 6 2.17 14.17 -3.84
C PRO A 6 0.96 14.02 -4.78
N ASP A 7 1.20 14.02 -6.10
CA ASP A 7 0.09 13.85 -7.06
C ASP A 7 -0.61 12.50 -6.88
N ALA A 8 0.17 11.46 -6.60
CA ALA A 8 -0.28 10.14 -6.19
C ALA A 8 0.24 9.86 -4.77
N PRO A 9 -0.48 10.29 -3.71
CA PRO A 9 -0.03 10.04 -2.35
C PRO A 9 0.08 8.53 -2.07
N PRO A 10 1.09 8.05 -1.34
CA PRO A 10 1.28 6.62 -1.08
C PRO A 10 0.54 6.08 0.15
N TRP A 11 -0.42 6.80 0.72
CA TRP A 11 -1.12 6.42 1.96
C TRP A 11 -2.57 6.01 1.68
N GLU A 12 -3.00 4.84 2.16
CA GLU A 12 -4.37 4.30 1.98
C GLU A 12 -5.43 5.31 2.42
N THR A 13 -5.20 5.97 3.57
CA THR A 13 -6.14 6.95 4.16
C THR A 13 -6.56 8.03 3.17
N LEU A 14 -5.66 8.47 2.28
CA LEU A 14 -5.96 9.53 1.32
C LEU A 14 -6.84 9.09 0.15
N TYR A 15 -7.14 7.80 0.05
CA TYR A 15 -8.05 7.23 -0.94
C TYR A 15 -9.32 6.65 -0.33
N ARG A 16 -9.47 6.71 1.00
CA ARG A 16 -10.67 6.29 1.73
C ARG A 16 -11.39 7.50 2.31
N ASP A 17 -12.71 7.38 2.47
CA ASP A 17 -13.56 8.38 3.13
C ASP A 17 -13.37 9.83 2.64
N GLY A 18 -13.04 9.99 1.36
CA GLY A 18 -12.82 11.29 0.71
C GLY A 18 -11.46 11.94 0.99
N GLY A 19 -10.51 11.25 1.62
CA GLY A 19 -9.11 11.68 1.74
C GLY A 19 -8.89 12.99 2.51
N LYS A 20 -9.75 13.27 3.50
CA LYS A 20 -9.79 14.55 4.21
C LYS A 20 -8.74 14.67 5.33
N VAL A 21 -8.20 13.55 5.79
CA VAL A 21 -7.23 13.49 6.90
C VAL A 21 -6.01 12.67 6.48
N LEU A 22 -4.84 12.99 7.04
CA LEU A 22 -3.61 12.23 6.79
C LEU A 22 -3.47 11.01 7.70
N PHE A 23 -4.14 11.02 8.85
CA PHE A 23 -4.16 9.92 9.81
C PHE A 23 -5.60 9.47 9.98
N GLY A 24 -5.92 8.28 9.47
CA GLY A 24 -7.30 7.77 9.45
C GLY A 24 -7.40 6.35 9.97
N GLN A 25 -8.59 5.75 9.79
CA GLN A 25 -8.83 4.38 10.20
C GLN A 25 -7.83 3.38 9.58
N PRO A 26 -7.41 3.50 8.30
CA PRO A 26 -6.37 2.63 7.74
C PRO A 26 -5.06 2.66 8.52
N THR A 27 -4.59 3.85 8.93
CA THR A 27 -3.38 4.00 9.73
C THR A 27 -3.52 3.29 11.08
N PHE A 28 -4.67 3.41 11.75
CA PHE A 28 -4.94 2.69 13.00
C PHE A 28 -4.98 1.17 12.82
N ASP A 29 -5.65 0.69 11.77
CA ASP A 29 -5.76 -0.73 11.44
C ASP A 29 -4.36 -1.34 11.21
N MET A 30 -3.53 -0.67 10.40
CA MET A 30 -2.15 -1.09 10.12
C MET A 30 -1.26 -1.06 11.35
N LYS A 31 -1.37 -0.01 12.19
CA LYS A 31 -0.62 0.07 13.45
C LYS A 31 -0.98 -1.05 14.41
N LYS A 32 -2.27 -1.38 14.53
CA LYS A 32 -2.73 -2.49 15.36
C LYS A 32 -2.15 -3.81 14.84
N LEU A 33 -2.28 -4.06 13.53
CA LEU A 33 -1.76 -5.26 12.89
C LEU A 33 -0.26 -5.44 13.12
N PHE A 34 0.53 -4.39 12.92
CA PHE A 34 1.98 -4.43 13.15
C PHE A 34 2.30 -4.72 14.62
N THR A 35 1.59 -4.08 15.55
CA THR A 35 1.79 -4.30 16.99
C THR A 35 1.49 -5.75 17.38
N GLU A 36 0.41 -6.33 16.85
CA GLU A 36 0.02 -7.72 17.10
C GLU A 36 1.06 -8.73 16.58
N GLN A 37 1.78 -8.39 15.52
CA GLN A 37 2.87 -9.19 14.95
C GLN A 37 4.27 -8.82 15.52
N GLY A 38 4.34 -7.89 16.48
CA GLY A 38 5.61 -7.45 17.06
C GLY A 38 6.45 -6.52 16.16
N TYR A 39 5.91 -6.04 15.04
CA TYR A 39 6.57 -5.09 14.16
C TYR A 39 6.38 -3.65 14.63
N LYS A 40 7.32 -2.77 14.24
CA LYS A 40 7.25 -1.32 14.49
C LYS A 40 7.78 -0.56 13.29
N VAL A 41 7.04 0.46 12.84
CA VAL A 41 7.57 1.42 11.87
C VAL A 41 8.61 2.29 12.57
N GLY A 42 9.81 2.35 11.98
CA GLY A 42 10.89 3.16 12.53
C GLY A 42 10.58 4.65 12.46
N ALA A 43 10.77 5.37 13.57
CA ALA A 43 10.49 6.80 13.67
C ALA A 43 11.24 7.65 12.62
N ALA A 44 12.43 7.21 12.19
CA ALA A 44 13.25 7.89 11.19
C ALA A 44 12.61 7.96 9.80
N THR A 45 11.60 7.12 9.52
CA THR A 45 10.92 7.09 8.21
C THR A 45 10.05 8.33 7.98
N HIS A 46 9.54 8.94 9.05
CA HIS A 46 8.51 10.00 8.98
C HIS A 46 7.30 9.59 8.13
N GLN A 47 6.96 8.30 8.10
CA GLN A 47 5.83 7.73 7.36
C GLN A 47 4.80 7.15 8.32
N PHE A 48 3.52 7.20 7.91
CA PHE A 48 2.44 6.50 8.60
C PHE A 48 2.37 5.02 8.20
N GLU A 49 1.77 4.21 9.07
CA GLU A 49 1.71 2.76 8.93
C GLU A 49 0.91 2.28 7.70
N ASP A 50 -0.01 3.09 7.17
CA ASP A 50 -0.79 2.84 5.96
C ASP A 50 -0.12 3.31 4.67
N HIS A 51 1.20 3.50 4.71
CA HIS A 51 1.98 3.70 3.49
C HIS A 51 2.05 2.38 2.69
N ILE A 52 1.75 2.42 1.39
CA ILE A 52 1.70 1.23 0.52
C ILE A 52 2.97 0.36 0.61
N GLY A 53 4.14 0.98 0.76
CA GLY A 53 5.40 0.27 0.96
C GLY A 53 5.40 -0.63 2.21
N PHE A 54 4.76 -0.21 3.31
CA PHE A 54 4.64 -1.04 4.52
C PHE A 54 3.57 -2.12 4.37
N GLU A 55 2.46 -1.86 3.68
CA GLU A 55 1.46 -2.89 3.38
C GLU A 55 2.04 -4.02 2.52
N LEU A 56 2.81 -3.68 1.48
CA LEU A 56 3.50 -4.66 0.64
C LEU A 56 4.60 -5.40 1.42
N LEU A 57 5.35 -4.69 2.27
CA LEU A 57 6.36 -5.31 3.12
C LEU A 57 5.72 -6.28 4.12
N TYR A 58 4.57 -5.94 4.68
CA TYR A 58 3.82 -6.84 5.54
C TYR A 58 3.48 -8.14 4.82
N VAL A 59 2.91 -8.07 3.62
CA VAL A 59 2.62 -9.26 2.80
C VAL A 59 3.90 -10.09 2.60
N ALA A 60 4.99 -9.47 2.15
CA ALA A 60 6.26 -10.16 1.92
C ALA A 60 6.81 -10.86 3.18
N LEU A 61 6.73 -10.21 4.36
CA LEU A 61 7.14 -10.80 5.64
C LEU A 61 6.27 -12.00 5.99
N ARG A 62 4.94 -11.93 5.76
CA ARG A 62 4.05 -13.08 5.99
C ARG A 62 4.43 -14.28 5.13
N TYR A 63 4.78 -14.10 3.86
CA TYR A 63 5.27 -15.22 3.04
C TYR A 63 6.62 -15.76 3.54
N ALA A 64 7.55 -14.87 3.91
CA ALA A 64 8.89 -15.25 4.36
C ALA A 64 8.87 -16.06 5.67
N GLU A 65 8.00 -15.70 6.62
CA GLU A 65 7.86 -16.42 7.90
C GLU A 65 7.36 -17.86 7.75
N HIS A 66 6.65 -18.15 6.66
CA HIS A 66 6.12 -19.48 6.36
C HIS A 66 6.96 -20.21 5.29
N GLY A 67 8.14 -19.70 4.96
CA GLY A 67 9.05 -20.34 4.00
C GLY A 67 8.46 -20.50 2.58
N GLY A 68 7.46 -19.69 2.22
CA GLY A 68 6.74 -19.81 0.94
C GLY A 68 5.63 -20.87 0.90
N GLU A 69 5.47 -21.69 1.95
CA GLU A 69 4.39 -22.68 2.05
C GLU A 69 3.34 -22.20 3.07
N LEU A 70 2.28 -21.57 2.57
CA LEU A 70 1.22 -21.05 3.40
C LEU A 70 0.20 -22.15 3.75
N SER A 71 -0.16 -22.22 5.04
CA SER A 71 -1.39 -22.94 5.43
C SER A 71 -2.61 -22.28 4.78
N ASN A 72 -3.68 -23.04 4.53
CA ASN A 72 -4.94 -22.50 4.00
C ASN A 72 -5.50 -21.32 4.81
N THR A 73 -5.29 -21.33 6.13
CA THR A 73 -5.72 -20.25 7.02
C THR A 73 -4.88 -19.00 6.78
N THR A 74 -3.54 -19.15 6.77
CA THR A 74 -2.60 -18.04 6.53
C THR A 74 -2.81 -17.43 5.14
N ALA A 75 -3.00 -18.28 4.12
CA ALA A 75 -3.28 -17.82 2.76
C ALA A 75 -4.55 -16.96 2.71
N ARG A 76 -5.63 -17.42 3.36
CA ARG A 76 -6.89 -16.65 3.43
C ARG A 76 -6.73 -15.32 4.18
N GLU A 77 -5.94 -15.30 5.26
CA GLU A 77 -5.63 -14.08 5.99
C GLU A 77 -4.87 -13.07 5.11
N ILE A 78 -3.86 -13.52 4.38
CA ILE A 78 -3.09 -12.69 3.45
C ILE A 78 -3.97 -12.19 2.30
N THR A 79 -4.74 -13.06 1.65
CA THR A 79 -5.69 -12.67 0.60
C THR A 79 -6.70 -11.64 1.11
N GLY A 80 -7.26 -11.86 2.31
CA GLY A 80 -8.17 -10.91 2.96
C GLY A 80 -7.51 -9.56 3.24
N PHE A 81 -6.26 -9.57 3.68
CA PHE A 81 -5.46 -8.37 3.86
C PHE A 81 -5.23 -7.64 2.53
N ILE A 82 -4.80 -8.34 1.47
CA ILE A 82 -4.54 -7.78 0.14
C ILE A 82 -5.80 -7.07 -0.42
N TYR A 83 -6.97 -7.71 -0.29
CA TYR A 83 -8.24 -7.11 -0.70
C TYR A 83 -8.61 -5.87 0.13
N LYS A 84 -8.52 -5.98 1.46
CA LYS A 84 -8.96 -4.92 2.38
C LYS A 84 -8.06 -3.69 2.32
N HIS A 85 -6.75 -3.88 2.12
CA HIS A 85 -5.74 -2.84 2.19
C HIS A 85 -5.24 -2.45 0.78
N PRO A 86 -4.16 -3.01 0.22
CA PRO A 86 -3.53 -2.43 -0.97
C PRO A 86 -4.47 -2.39 -2.18
N LEU A 87 -5.22 -3.46 -2.47
CA LEU A 87 -6.15 -3.46 -3.61
C LEU A 87 -7.34 -2.51 -3.44
N SER A 88 -7.65 -2.08 -2.21
CA SER A 88 -8.75 -1.16 -1.96
C SER A 88 -8.51 0.24 -2.54
N PHE A 89 -7.24 0.60 -2.78
CA PHE A 89 -6.86 1.93 -3.27
C PHE A 89 -5.82 1.96 -4.40
N LEU A 90 -5.10 0.88 -4.68
CA LEU A 90 -4.00 0.88 -5.66
C LEU A 90 -4.42 1.37 -7.05
N GLU A 91 -5.64 1.02 -7.49
CA GLU A 91 -6.17 1.48 -8.77
C GLU A 91 -6.35 3.00 -8.80
N ARG A 92 -6.89 3.59 -7.73
CA ARG A 92 -7.04 5.05 -7.64
C ARG A 92 -5.66 5.74 -7.56
N MET A 93 -4.70 5.14 -6.87
CA MET A 93 -3.32 5.63 -6.84
C MET A 93 -2.65 5.58 -8.21
N GLN A 94 -2.81 4.47 -8.95
CA GLN A 94 -2.30 4.31 -10.31
C GLN A 94 -2.90 5.36 -11.24
N ASN A 95 -4.22 5.55 -11.23
CA ASN A 95 -4.90 6.53 -12.07
C ASN A 95 -4.38 7.97 -11.83
N LYS A 96 -4.13 8.33 -10.56
CA LYS A 96 -3.51 9.63 -10.21
C LYS A 96 -2.08 9.76 -10.71
N ALA A 97 -1.29 8.68 -10.62
CA ALA A 97 0.08 8.67 -11.13
C ALA A 97 0.11 8.85 -12.66
N GLU A 98 -0.77 8.16 -13.38
CA GLU A 98 -0.93 8.32 -14.82
C GLU A 98 -1.37 9.74 -15.21
N GLU A 99 -2.31 10.32 -14.46
CA GLU A 99 -2.75 11.69 -14.67
C GLU A 99 -1.61 12.69 -14.50
N SER A 100 -0.79 12.54 -13.45
CA SER A 100 0.40 13.36 -13.25
C SER A 100 1.36 13.29 -14.44
N CYS A 101 1.61 12.08 -14.97
CA CYS A 101 2.44 11.89 -16.16
C CYS A 101 1.86 12.56 -17.42
N ARG A 102 0.53 12.56 -17.58
CA ARG A 102 -0.13 13.23 -18.72
C ARG A 102 -0.02 14.76 -18.65
N VAL A 103 -0.13 15.33 -17.47
CA VAL A 103 -0.16 16.79 -17.27
C VAL A 103 1.24 17.41 -17.19
N LYS A 104 2.28 16.62 -16.90
CA LYS A 104 3.68 17.08 -16.78
C LYS A 104 4.53 16.53 -17.93
N PRO A 105 4.70 17.29 -19.04
CA PRO A 105 5.49 16.83 -20.19
C PRO A 105 6.91 16.42 -19.77
N GLY A 106 7.33 15.22 -20.17
CA GLY A 106 8.65 14.66 -19.81
C GLY A 106 8.69 13.88 -18.49
N ALA A 107 7.58 13.78 -17.75
CA ALA A 107 7.52 12.91 -16.58
C ALA A 107 7.61 11.42 -17.00
N PRO A 108 8.54 10.63 -16.45
CA PRO A 108 8.71 9.24 -16.82
C PRO A 108 7.50 8.40 -16.38
N GLY A 109 6.97 7.57 -17.29
CA GLY A 109 5.85 6.65 -17.02
C GLY A 109 6.19 5.43 -16.15
N TYR A 110 7.38 5.43 -15.52
CA TYR A 110 7.88 4.30 -14.71
C TYR A 110 6.98 4.01 -13.50
N TYR A 111 6.62 5.01 -12.70
CA TYR A 111 5.83 4.79 -11.48
C TYR A 111 4.40 4.30 -11.76
N PRO A 112 3.65 4.83 -12.73
CA PRO A 112 2.38 4.24 -13.15
C PRO A 112 2.52 2.77 -13.58
N ALA A 113 3.55 2.46 -14.37
CA ALA A 113 3.80 1.08 -14.82
C ALA A 113 4.15 0.14 -13.65
N LEU A 114 4.94 0.62 -12.68
CA LEU A 114 5.26 -0.12 -11.46
C LEU A 114 4.01 -0.38 -10.62
N LEU A 115 3.14 0.60 -10.45
CA LEU A 115 1.86 0.43 -9.73
C LEU A 115 0.95 -0.57 -10.45
N ALA A 116 0.89 -0.51 -11.79
CA ALA A 116 0.13 -1.47 -12.59
C ALA A 116 0.65 -2.90 -12.42
N LEU A 117 1.98 -3.08 -12.45
CA LEU A 117 2.62 -4.38 -12.21
C LEU A 117 2.32 -4.88 -10.79
N THR A 118 2.49 -4.04 -9.77
CA THR A 118 2.15 -4.39 -8.38
C THR A 118 0.69 -4.81 -8.26
N ARG A 119 -0.25 -4.07 -8.88
CA ARG A 119 -1.68 -4.44 -8.89
C ARG A 119 -1.91 -5.80 -9.52
N ALA A 120 -1.29 -6.05 -10.67
CA ALA A 120 -1.43 -7.31 -11.38
C ALA A 120 -0.90 -8.49 -10.56
N ILE A 121 0.26 -8.34 -9.90
CA ILE A 121 0.82 -9.36 -9.01
C ILE A 121 -0.13 -9.64 -7.85
N LEU A 122 -0.61 -8.59 -7.15
CA LEU A 122 -1.53 -8.76 -6.04
C LEU A 122 -2.86 -9.42 -6.46
N LEU A 123 -3.34 -9.16 -7.69
CA LEU A 123 -4.52 -9.81 -8.24
C LEU A 123 -4.33 -11.29 -8.58
N LEU A 124 -3.09 -11.77 -8.70
CA LEU A 124 -2.80 -13.20 -8.88
C LEU A 124 -2.75 -13.96 -7.54
N GLU A 125 -2.57 -13.24 -6.43
CA GLU A 125 -2.49 -13.79 -5.06
C GLU A 125 -3.85 -13.84 -4.35
N VAL A 126 -4.93 -13.44 -5.02
CA VAL A 126 -6.29 -13.37 -4.48
C VAL A 126 -7.29 -14.17 -5.32
#